data_AF-A0A2A4IU64-F1
#
_entry.id   AF-A0A2A4IU64-F1
#
_cell.length_a   1.000
_cell.length_b   1.000
_cell.length_c   1.000
_cell.angle_alpha   90.00
_cell.angle_beta   90.00
_cell.angle_gamma   90.00
#
_symmetry.space_group_name_H-M   'P 1'
#
loop_
_entity.id
_entity.type
_entity.pdbx_description
1 polymer ?
#
loop_
_entity_poly.entity_id
_entity_poly.type
_entity_poly.pdbx_seq_one_letter_code
_entity_poly.pdbx_strand_id
1 'polypeptide(L)'
;MGCQLGKLAASERRGNNAGPAISDGPPPATDPRLPLTAKQKYSMLASWKGISRAMEKTGICMFIKLFEENQDLLNMFEKFRQCRTKEEQINSMELAEHANNVMNTLDEGIKGLDDLDNFFGYIHQVGASHRRIPGFKVEYFW
;
A
#
# COMPACT_ATOMS: atom_id res chain seq x y z
N MET A 1 53.53 3.53 19.31
CA MET A 1 54.51 2.91 18.38
C MET A 1 54.01 3.14 16.97
N GLY A 2 54.58 4.13 16.28
CA GLY A 2 54.28 4.38 14.87
C GLY A 2 55.15 3.51 13.96
N CYS A 3 54.71 3.31 12.73
CA CYS A 3 55.63 3.26 11.60
C CYS A 3 54.90 3.61 10.30
N GLN A 4 55.41 4.63 9.61
CA GLN A 4 55.14 4.97 8.22
C GLN A 4 56.16 4.25 7.34
N LEU A 5 55.69 3.52 6.33
CA LEU A 5 56.38 3.26 5.08
C LEU A 5 55.29 3.47 4.02
N GLY A 6 55.33 4.46 3.15
CA GLY A 6 56.52 4.95 2.46
C GLY A 6 56.25 4.75 0.97
N LYS A 7 55.51 5.71 0.41
CA LYS A 7 55.26 5.95 -1.01
C LYS A 7 56.41 5.49 -1.92
N LEU A 8 56.15 4.49 -2.76
CA LEU A 8 56.83 4.29 -4.04
C LEU A 8 55.84 3.64 -5.01
N ALA A 9 55.13 4.47 -5.77
CA ALA A 9 54.62 4.22 -7.13
C ALA A 9 53.55 5.27 -7.48
N ALA A 10 53.95 6.55 -7.48
CA ALA A 10 53.23 7.56 -8.24
C ALA A 10 53.65 7.43 -9.71
N SER A 11 53.07 6.47 -10.41
CA SER A 11 52.93 6.40 -11.88
C SER A 11 52.14 5.11 -12.14
N GLU A 12 50.82 5.16 -12.20
CA GLU A 12 50.12 5.26 -13.48
C GLU A 12 48.79 6.00 -13.30
N ARG A 13 48.73 7.25 -13.77
CA ARG A 13 47.48 7.97 -14.03
C ARG A 13 46.95 7.57 -15.40
N ARG A 14 45.94 6.69 -15.45
CA ARG A 14 44.76 6.79 -16.36
C ARG A 14 43.84 5.60 -16.14
N GLY A 15 42.75 5.82 -15.41
CA GLY A 15 41.66 4.85 -15.26
C GLY A 15 40.43 5.58 -14.78
N ASN A 16 39.40 5.61 -15.61
CA ASN A 16 38.18 6.40 -15.49
C ASN A 16 37.54 6.34 -14.10
N ASN A 17 37.50 7.49 -13.42
CA ASN A 17 36.65 7.69 -12.25
C ASN A 17 35.30 8.24 -12.73
N ALA A 18 34.41 7.35 -13.18
CA ALA A 18 33.01 7.71 -13.40
C ALA A 18 32.29 7.58 -12.07
N GLY A 19 32.09 8.70 -11.38
CA GLY A 19 31.08 8.79 -10.33
C GLY A 19 29.69 8.46 -10.92
N PRO A 20 28.72 8.00 -10.11
CA PRO A 20 27.39 7.70 -10.62
C PRO A 20 26.81 9.00 -11.18
N ALA A 21 26.73 9.07 -12.52
CA ALA A 21 26.08 10.16 -13.21
C ALA A 21 24.62 10.17 -12.76
N ILE A 22 24.20 11.28 -12.14
CA ILE A 22 22.79 11.60 -12.00
C ILE A 22 22.29 11.79 -13.42
N SER A 23 21.65 10.75 -13.95
CA SER A 23 21.05 10.78 -15.29
C SER A 23 19.91 11.81 -15.28
N ASP A 24 20.09 12.92 -15.98
CA ASP A 24 19.04 13.90 -16.34
C ASP A 24 18.03 13.33 -17.35
N GLY A 25 17.78 12.02 -17.30
CA GLY A 25 16.79 11.36 -18.14
C GLY A 25 15.38 11.77 -17.72
N PRO A 26 14.41 11.82 -18.66
CA PRO A 26 13.02 11.97 -18.28
C PRO A 26 12.66 10.88 -17.27
N PRO A 27 11.82 11.20 -16.25
CA PRO A 27 11.42 10.21 -15.26
C PRO A 27 10.86 8.98 -15.97
N PRO A 28 11.11 7.77 -15.44
CA PRO A 28 10.65 6.54 -16.08
C PRO A 28 9.16 6.66 -16.38
N ALA A 29 8.81 6.38 -17.63
CA ALA A 29 7.43 6.48 -18.09
C ALA A 29 6.57 5.50 -17.29
N THR A 30 5.49 6.01 -16.70
CA THR A 30 4.45 5.18 -16.10
C THR A 30 3.60 4.54 -17.20
N ASP A 31 3.02 3.37 -16.93
CA ASP A 31 2.05 2.76 -17.84
C ASP A 31 0.92 3.77 -18.14
N PRO A 32 0.54 3.98 -19.42
CA PRO A 32 -0.42 4.99 -19.82
C PRO A 32 -1.83 4.78 -19.23
N ARG A 33 -2.17 3.58 -18.76
CA ARG A 33 -3.46 3.28 -18.10
C ARG A 33 -3.48 3.71 -16.63
N LEU A 34 -2.33 4.07 -16.05
CA LEU A 34 -2.25 4.59 -14.68
C LEU A 34 -2.43 6.11 -14.71
N PRO A 35 -3.53 6.67 -14.17
CA PRO A 35 -3.75 8.12 -14.13
C PRO A 35 -2.92 8.82 -13.05
N LEU A 36 -1.71 8.34 -12.76
CA LEU A 36 -0.78 8.90 -11.79
C LEU A 36 0.56 9.19 -12.47
N THR A 37 1.10 10.37 -12.22
CA THR A 37 2.50 10.67 -12.54
C THR A 37 3.45 9.76 -11.73
N ALA A 38 4.67 9.57 -12.23
CA ALA A 38 5.71 8.84 -11.50
C ALA A 38 5.92 9.38 -10.07
N LYS A 39 5.85 10.71 -9.90
CA LYS A 39 5.94 11.37 -8.59
C LYS A 39 4.77 10.99 -7.67
N GLN A 40 3.54 11.02 -8.17
CA GLN A 40 2.35 10.65 -7.38
C GLN A 40 2.39 9.18 -6.97
N LYS A 41 2.76 8.28 -7.89
CA LYS A 41 2.95 6.86 -7.59
C LYS A 41 4.00 6.65 -6.50
N TYR A 42 5.16 7.29 -6.63
CA TYR A 42 6.21 7.22 -5.62
C TYR A 42 5.73 7.74 -4.25
N SER A 43 5.09 8.91 -4.22
CA SER A 43 4.55 9.49 -2.97
C SER A 43 3.54 8.55 -2.30
N MET A 44 2.67 7.92 -3.08
CA MET A 44 1.70 6.96 -2.56
C MET A 44 2.39 5.73 -1.97
N LEU A 45 3.33 5.10 -2.70
CA LEU A 45 4.12 3.96 -2.21
C LEU A 45 4.91 4.31 -0.93
N ALA A 46 5.51 5.51 -0.88
CA ALA A 46 6.25 5.97 0.28
C ALA A 46 5.35 6.18 1.49
N SER A 47 4.18 6.81 1.31
CA SER A 47 3.20 7.00 2.39
C SER A 47 2.63 5.68 2.90
N TRP A 48 2.41 4.72 1.99
CA TRP A 48 1.86 3.42 2.32
C TRP A 48 2.80 2.60 3.22
N LYS A 49 4.12 2.70 3.04
CA LYS A 49 5.12 2.04 3.92
C LYS A 49 4.99 2.40 5.40
N GLY A 50 4.42 3.56 5.74
CA GLY A 50 4.12 3.92 7.12
C GLY A 50 2.92 3.15 7.65
N ILE A 51 1.85 3.10 6.86
CA ILE A 51 0.58 2.41 7.17
C ILE A 51 0.79 0.89 7.26
N SER A 52 1.58 0.33 6.33
CA SER A 52 1.81 -1.11 6.23
C SER A 52 2.53 -1.73 7.42
N ARG A 53 3.10 -0.91 8.31
CA ARG A 53 3.71 -1.37 9.57
C ARG A 53 2.70 -1.62 10.69
N ALA A 54 1.48 -1.12 10.54
CA ALA A 54 0.42 -1.20 11.54
C ALA A 54 -0.92 -1.56 10.88
N MET A 55 -0.91 -2.56 10.00
CA MET A 55 -2.04 -2.95 9.14
C MET A 55 -3.32 -3.20 9.92
N GLU A 56 -3.28 -4.11 10.88
CA GLU A 56 -4.46 -4.52 11.66
C GLU A 56 -5.06 -3.33 12.42
N LYS A 57 -4.24 -2.64 13.23
CA LYS A 57 -4.70 -1.46 13.98
C LYS A 57 -5.29 -0.39 13.06
N THR A 58 -4.64 -0.10 11.93
CA THR A 58 -5.11 0.92 10.99
C THR A 58 -6.42 0.48 10.33
N GLY A 59 -6.54 -0.78 9.93
CA GLY A 59 -7.74 -1.33 9.32
C GLY A 59 -8.92 -1.34 10.29
N ILE A 60 -8.72 -1.73 11.55
CA ILE A 60 -9.77 -1.66 12.58
C ILE A 60 -10.23 -0.22 12.76
N CYS A 61 -9.30 0.74 12.88
CA CYS A 61 -9.65 2.15 12.97
C CYS A 61 -10.40 2.67 11.74
N MET A 62 -10.06 2.19 10.53
CA MET A 62 -10.75 2.55 9.30
C MET A 62 -12.21 2.07 9.31
N PHE A 63 -12.47 0.83 9.71
CA PHE A 63 -13.83 0.30 9.81
C PHE A 63 -14.65 0.92 10.92
N ILE A 64 -14.05 1.21 12.07
CA ILE A 64 -14.74 1.95 13.15
C ILE A 64 -15.24 3.29 12.63
N LYS A 65 -14.38 4.04 11.92
CA LYS A 65 -14.77 5.33 11.32
C LYS A 65 -15.87 5.16 10.26
N LEU A 66 -15.74 4.13 9.41
CA LEU A 66 -16.76 3.80 8.41
C LEU A 66 -18.13 3.59 9.06
N PHE A 67 -18.20 2.83 10.14
CA PHE A 67 -19.44 2.57 10.85
C PHE A 67 -19.92 3.79 11.64
N GLU A 68 -19.03 4.57 12.26
CA GLU A 68 -19.36 5.86 12.90
C GLU A 68 -20.11 6.79 11.93
N GLU A 69 -19.67 6.86 10.66
CA GLU A 69 -20.28 7.71 9.62
C GLU A 69 -21.48 7.04 8.92
N ASN A 70 -21.50 5.71 8.83
CA ASN A 70 -22.48 4.93 8.05
C ASN A 70 -22.93 3.67 8.80
N GLN A 71 -23.63 3.86 9.92
CA GLN A 71 -24.03 2.77 10.83
C GLN A 71 -24.81 1.63 10.15
N ASP A 72 -25.57 1.92 9.10
CA ASP A 72 -26.35 0.92 8.37
C ASP A 72 -25.48 -0.11 7.64
N LEU A 73 -24.25 0.25 7.25
CA LEU A 73 -23.33 -0.67 6.57
C LEU A 73 -22.93 -1.84 7.45
N LEU A 74 -22.89 -1.64 8.77
CA LEU A 74 -22.55 -2.69 9.74
C LEU A 74 -23.50 -3.91 9.62
N ASN A 75 -24.74 -3.71 9.18
CA ASN A 75 -25.72 -4.78 9.01
C ASN A 75 -25.30 -5.83 7.97
N MET A 76 -24.41 -5.48 7.03
CA MET A 76 -23.89 -6.40 6.02
C MET A 76 -22.83 -7.37 6.56
N PHE A 77 -22.27 -7.08 7.72
CA PHE A 77 -21.16 -7.85 8.30
C PHE A 77 -21.67 -8.88 9.30
N GLU A 78 -22.28 -9.95 8.80
CA GLU A 78 -23.03 -10.94 9.60
C GLU A 78 -22.29 -11.46 10.85
N LYS A 79 -20.96 -11.61 10.78
CA LYS A 79 -20.13 -12.12 11.87
C LYS A 79 -20.01 -11.17 13.07
N PHE A 80 -20.11 -9.85 12.85
CA PHE A 80 -19.89 -8.84 13.88
C PHE A 80 -20.90 -7.69 13.84
N ARG A 81 -22.02 -7.84 13.14
CA ARG A 81 -23.09 -6.83 13.04
C ARG A 81 -23.68 -6.41 14.39
N GLN A 82 -23.48 -7.20 15.44
CA GLN A 82 -23.89 -6.92 16.82
C GLN A 82 -22.96 -5.92 17.52
N CYS A 83 -21.73 -5.73 17.05
CA CYS A 83 -20.76 -4.80 17.62
C CYS A 83 -21.11 -3.35 17.26
N ARG A 84 -22.08 -2.77 17.98
CA ARG A 84 -22.63 -1.43 17.68
C ARG A 84 -21.83 -0.31 18.32
N THR A 85 -21.09 -0.60 19.37
CA THR A 85 -20.24 0.38 20.04
C THR A 85 -18.79 0.29 19.55
N LYS A 86 -18.08 1.40 19.66
CA LYS A 86 -16.64 1.47 19.36
C LYS A 86 -15.83 0.45 20.16
N GLU A 87 -16.17 0.27 21.43
CA GLU A 87 -15.47 -0.66 22.31
C GLU A 87 -15.67 -2.11 21.87
N GLU A 88 -16.90 -2.51 21.52
CA GLU A 88 -17.17 -3.85 20.98
C GLU A 88 -16.45 -4.08 19.64
N GLN A 89 -16.40 -3.07 18.78
CA GLN A 89 -15.71 -3.16 17.49
C GLN A 89 -14.20 -3.33 17.67
N ILE A 90 -13.56 -2.55 18.55
CA ILE A 90 -12.12 -2.65 18.85
C ILE A 90 -11.76 -4.06 19.34
N ASN A 91 -12.64 -4.68 20.12
CA ASN A 91 -12.40 -5.99 20.72
C ASN A 91 -12.91 -7.17 19.88
N SER A 92 -13.53 -6.93 18.71
CA SER A 92 -14.02 -7.99 17.83
C SER A 92 -12.88 -8.62 17.03
N MET A 93 -12.67 -9.92 17.25
CA MET A 93 -11.70 -10.71 16.48
C MET A 93 -12.12 -10.82 15.01
N GLU A 94 -13.42 -10.93 14.74
CA GLU A 94 -13.97 -11.03 13.39
C GLU A 94 -13.78 -9.73 12.62
N LEU A 95 -13.93 -8.57 13.28
CA LEU A 95 -13.61 -7.29 12.67
C LEU A 95 -12.10 -7.17 12.40
N ALA A 96 -11.26 -7.57 13.35
CA ALA A 96 -9.80 -7.55 13.18
C ALA A 96 -9.35 -8.40 11.98
N GLU A 97 -9.87 -9.62 11.86
CA GLU A 97 -9.60 -10.51 10.73
C GLU A 97 -10.04 -9.88 9.41
N HIS A 98 -11.27 -9.35 9.36
CA HIS A 98 -11.79 -8.71 8.16
C HIS A 98 -10.97 -7.47 7.76
N ALA A 99 -10.67 -6.61 8.73
CA ALA A 99 -9.84 -5.43 8.54
C ALA A 99 -8.46 -5.78 8.00
N ASN A 100 -7.81 -6.82 8.54
CA ASN A 100 -6.52 -7.28 8.06
C ASN A 100 -6.59 -7.76 6.60
N ASN A 101 -7.61 -8.55 6.24
CA ASN A 101 -7.81 -8.99 4.87
C ASN A 101 -7.96 -7.82 3.89
N VAL A 102 -8.78 -6.82 4.23
CA VAL A 102 -8.94 -5.61 3.41
C VAL A 102 -7.64 -4.83 3.28
N MET A 103 -6.92 -4.63 4.38
CA MET A 103 -5.65 -3.91 4.35
C MET A 103 -4.63 -4.65 3.47
N ASN A 104 -4.52 -5.98 3.58
CA ASN A 104 -3.64 -6.78 2.71
C ASN A 104 -4.03 -6.67 1.24
N THR A 105 -5.33 -6.63 0.93
CA THR A 105 -5.80 -6.36 -0.42
C THR A 105 -5.37 -4.99 -0.94
N LEU A 106 -5.44 -3.95 -0.11
CA LEU A 106 -4.94 -2.63 -0.48
C LEU A 106 -3.41 -2.63 -0.67
N ASP A 107 -2.67 -3.35 0.18
CA ASP A 107 -1.21 -3.47 0.09
C ASP A 107 -0.76 -4.13 -1.22
N GLU A 108 -1.37 -5.26 -1.58
CA GLU A 108 -1.12 -5.93 -2.85
C GLU A 108 -1.51 -5.07 -4.05
N GLY A 109 -2.65 -4.36 -3.99
CA GLY A 109 -3.05 -3.42 -5.02
C GLY A 109 -2.04 -2.28 -5.21
N ILE A 110 -1.55 -1.69 -4.13
CA ILE A 110 -0.58 -0.58 -4.16
C ILE A 110 0.79 -1.06 -4.67
N LYS A 111 1.25 -2.23 -4.24
CA LYS A 111 2.50 -2.85 -4.73
C LYS A 111 2.40 -3.26 -6.20
N GLY A 112 1.20 -3.63 -6.67
CA GLY A 112 0.94 -4.02 -8.06
C GLY A 112 0.96 -2.87 -9.07
N LEU A 113 1.15 -1.61 -8.67
CA LEU A 113 1.08 -0.48 -9.61
C LEU A 113 2.24 -0.40 -10.62
N ASP A 114 3.29 -1.20 -10.45
CA ASP A 114 4.34 -1.43 -11.46
C ASP A 114 3.89 -2.40 -12.57
N ASP A 115 2.84 -3.19 -12.34
CA ASP A 115 2.28 -4.16 -13.27
C ASP A 115 0.75 -4.03 -13.31
N LEU A 116 0.25 -3.19 -14.21
CA LEU A 116 -1.17 -2.87 -14.26
C LEU A 116 -2.04 -4.05 -14.69
N ASP A 117 -1.52 -5.01 -15.44
CA ASP A 117 -2.31 -6.18 -15.84
C ASP A 117 -2.62 -7.05 -14.62
N ASN A 118 -1.63 -7.28 -13.77
CA ASN A 118 -1.82 -7.94 -12.49
C ASN A 118 -2.72 -7.13 -11.54
N PHE A 119 -2.50 -5.81 -11.45
CA PHE A 119 -3.36 -4.91 -10.67
C PHE A 119 -4.83 -4.99 -11.10
N PHE A 120 -5.13 -4.88 -12.40
CA PHE A 120 -6.49 -4.95 -12.93
C PHE A 120 -7.13 -6.32 -12.67
N GLY A 121 -6.39 -7.41 -12.89
CA GLY A 121 -6.86 -8.75 -12.57
C GLY A 121 -7.26 -8.88 -11.09
N TYR A 122 -6.40 -8.37 -10.20
CA TYR A 122 -6.63 -8.41 -8.76
C TYR A 122 -7.85 -7.59 -8.33
N ILE A 123 -7.96 -6.32 -8.72
CA ILE A 123 -9.09 -5.48 -8.32
C ILE A 123 -10.42 -5.95 -8.93
N HIS A 124 -10.40 -6.54 -10.14
CA HIS A 124 -11.61 -7.13 -10.73
C HIS A 124 -12.08 -8.35 -9.92
N GLN A 125 -11.17 -9.18 -9.44
CA GLN A 125 -11.52 -10.30 -8.56
C GLN A 125 -12.14 -9.80 -7.25
N VAL A 126 -11.57 -8.75 -6.64
CA VAL A 126 -12.11 -8.13 -5.43
C VAL A 126 -13.48 -7.51 -5.69
N GLY A 127 -13.66 -6.76 -6.79
CA GLY A 127 -14.96 -6.20 -7.15
C GLY A 127 -16.02 -7.27 -7.42
N ALA A 128 -15.63 -8.37 -8.08
CA ALA A 128 -16.52 -9.50 -8.34
C ALA A 128 -16.96 -10.22 -7.05
N SER A 129 -16.09 -10.32 -6.04
CA SER A 129 -16.46 -10.92 -4.75
C SER A 129 -17.48 -10.04 -4.01
N HIS A 130 -17.31 -8.72 -4.02
CA HIS A 130 -18.23 -7.79 -3.36
C HIS A 130 -19.62 -7.76 -4.00
N ARG A 131 -19.71 -7.86 -5.34
CA ARG A 131 -21.01 -7.94 -6.04
C ARG A 131 -21.84 -9.17 -5.68
N ARG A 132 -21.24 -10.21 -5.09
CA ARG A 132 -21.94 -11.42 -4.64
C ARG A 132 -22.54 -11.27 -3.24
N ILE A 133 -22.19 -10.21 -2.51
CA ILE A 133 -22.68 -9.97 -1.15
C ILE A 133 -24.12 -9.44 -1.24
N PRO A 134 -25.11 -10.09 -0.60
CA PRO A 134 -26.48 -9.61 -0.59
C PRO A 134 -26.60 -8.18 -0.06
N GLY A 135 -27.31 -7.32 -0.78
CA GLY A 135 -27.51 -5.92 -0.40
C GLY A 135 -26.32 -4.99 -0.65
N PHE A 136 -25.20 -5.50 -1.20
CA PHE A 136 -24.09 -4.65 -1.61
C PHE A 136 -24.50 -3.70 -2.75
N LYS A 137 -24.03 -2.46 -2.64
CA LYS A 137 -24.22 -1.39 -3.60
C LYS A 137 -22.86 -0.85 -3.99
N VAL A 138 -22.63 -0.63 -5.29
CA VAL A 138 -21.33 -0.17 -5.80
C VAL A 138 -20.97 1.21 -5.26
N GLU A 139 -21.98 1.99 -4.90
CA GLU A 139 -21.89 3.31 -4.30
C GLU A 139 -21.25 3.28 -2.90
N TYR A 140 -21.07 2.10 -2.28
CA TYR A 140 -20.35 1.96 -1.01
C TYR A 140 -18.82 2.03 -1.17
N PHE A 141 -18.31 1.93 -2.39
CA PHE A 141 -16.88 2.14 -2.72
C PHE A 141 -16.71 3.51 -3.38
N TRP A 142 -16.99 4.55 -2.60
CA TRP A 142 -16.87 5.95 -3.02
C TRP A 142 -15.42 6.46 -3.01
#